data_AF-A0A9E2YQV9-F1
#
_entry.id   AF-A0A9E2YQV9-F1
#
_cell.length_a   1.000
_cell.length_b   1.000
_cell.length_c   1.000
_cell.angle_alpha   90.00
_cell.angle_beta   90.00
_cell.angle_gamma   90.00
#
_symmetry.space_group_name_H-M   'P 1'
#
loop_
_entity.id
_entity.type
_entity.pdbx_description
1 polymer ?
#
loop_
_entity_poly.entity_id
_entity_poly.type
_entity_poly.pdbx_seq_one_letter_code
_entity_poly.pdbx_strand_id
1 'polypeptide(L)'
;MSSNPQTAPTPERIMQLCWAFAPPVAVEAAIRNHVFDALSDGPKTVGEVAQKTGASQRGLSALMNLLVGLKLLDRADSQYALTPESQD
;
A
#
# COMPACT_ATOMS: atom_id res chain seq x y z
N MET A 1 12.88 21.90 38.85
CA MET A 1 12.62 20.61 38.17
C MET A 1 11.30 20.75 37.43
N SER A 2 11.34 21.10 36.15
CA SER A 2 10.13 21.29 35.35
C SER A 2 9.56 19.91 35.01
N SER A 3 8.39 19.61 35.54
CA SER A 3 7.60 18.43 35.17
C SER A 3 7.17 18.57 33.71
N ASN A 4 7.73 17.73 32.84
CA ASN A 4 7.26 17.60 31.47
C ASN A 4 5.83 17.03 31.52
N PRO A 5 4.80 17.71 31.00
CA PRO A 5 3.46 17.13 30.97
C PRO A 5 3.53 15.90 30.07
N GLN A 6 3.30 14.72 30.66
CA GLN A 6 3.26 13.48 29.92
C GLN A 6 2.00 13.50 29.04
N THR A 7 2.17 13.98 27.81
CA THR A 7 1.08 14.13 26.83
C THR A 7 0.48 12.76 26.57
N ALA A 8 -0.80 12.59 26.88
CA ALA A 8 -1.53 11.39 26.52
C ALA A 8 -1.43 11.18 24.99
N PRO A 9 -1.31 9.92 24.51
CA PRO A 9 -1.26 9.67 23.08
C PRO A 9 -2.54 10.17 22.42
N THR A 10 -2.41 10.87 21.29
CA THR A 10 -3.58 11.34 20.55
C THR A 10 -4.36 10.15 19.95
N PRO A 11 -5.66 10.30 19.65
CA PRO A 11 -6.42 9.27 18.96
C PRO A 11 -5.76 8.80 17.65
N GLU A 12 -5.14 9.71 16.89
CA GLU A 12 -4.41 9.39 15.66
C GLU A 12 -3.21 8.48 15.96
N ARG A 13 -2.48 8.75 17.05
CA ARG A 13 -1.34 7.91 17.44
C ARG A 13 -1.78 6.52 17.85
N ILE A 14 -2.91 6.39 18.55
CA ILE A 14 -3.49 5.09 18.90
C ILE A 14 -3.89 4.33 17.63
N MET A 15 -4.55 4.99 16.68
CA MET A 15 -4.93 4.37 15.39
C MET A 15 -3.72 3.91 14.57
N GLN A 16 -2.65 4.70 14.52
CA GLN A 16 -1.39 4.29 13.89
C GLN A 16 -0.82 3.01 14.51
N LEU A 17 -0.85 2.90 15.85
CA LEU A 17 -0.36 1.71 16.55
C LEU A 17 -1.25 0.49 16.30
N CYS A 18 -2.57 0.66 16.28
CA CYS A 18 -3.51 -0.41 15.92
C CYS A 18 -3.28 -0.98 14.52
N TRP A 19 -2.75 -0.17 13.59
CA TRP A 19 -2.49 -0.55 12.20
C TRP A 19 -1.00 -0.69 11.86
N ALA A 20 -0.10 -0.69 12.85
CA ALA A 20 1.34 -0.70 12.61
C ALA A 20 1.83 -1.98 11.88
N PHE A 21 1.06 -3.07 11.94
CA PHE A 21 1.35 -4.31 11.21
C PHE A 21 1.03 -4.22 9.70
N ALA A 22 0.15 -3.30 9.29
CA ALA A 22 -0.41 -3.32 7.94
C ALA A 22 0.59 -2.95 6.85
N PRO A 23 1.45 -1.91 6.99
CA PRO A 23 2.44 -1.59 5.96
C PRO A 23 3.38 -2.75 5.58
N PRO A 24 4.06 -3.44 6.52
CA PRO A 24 4.94 -4.55 6.13
C PRO A 24 4.17 -5.72 5.50
N VAL A 25 2.97 -6.03 5.99
CA VAL A 25 2.13 -7.09 5.39
C VAL A 25 1.69 -6.72 3.96
N ALA A 26 1.39 -5.45 3.70
CA ALA A 26 1.03 -4.99 2.36
C ALA A 26 2.20 -5.11 1.38
N VAL A 27 3.39 -4.67 1.79
CA VAL A 27 4.61 -4.78 0.96
C VAL A 27 4.94 -6.24 0.69
N GLU A 28 4.90 -7.10 1.72
CA GLU A 28 5.13 -8.54 1.55
C GLU A 28 4.11 -9.17 0.58
N ALA A 29 2.83 -8.84 0.71
CA ALA A 29 1.79 -9.33 -0.19
C ALA A 29 2.00 -8.86 -1.63
N ALA A 30 2.44 -7.61 -1.83
CA ALA A 30 2.72 -7.05 -3.14
C ALA A 30 3.88 -7.77 -3.83
N ILE A 31 4.96 -8.06 -3.09
CA ILE A 31 6.11 -8.84 -3.58
C ILE A 31 5.69 -10.27 -3.91
N ARG A 32 5.02 -10.97 -2.99
CA ARG A 32 4.59 -12.36 -3.18
C ARG A 32 3.61 -12.56 -4.35
N ASN A 33 2.86 -11.51 -4.71
CA ASN A 33 1.90 -11.55 -5.82
C ASN A 33 2.42 -10.80 -7.06
N HIS A 34 3.71 -10.47 -7.14
CA HIS A 34 4.31 -9.82 -8.32
C HIS A 34 3.60 -8.53 -8.77
N VAL A 35 3.05 -7.76 -7.83
CA VAL A 35 2.29 -6.54 -8.13
C VAL A 35 3.19 -5.45 -8.72
N PHE A 36 4.39 -5.27 -8.14
CA PHE A 36 5.34 -4.27 -8.61
C PHE A 36 5.86 -4.64 -10.02
N ASP A 37 6.27 -5.90 -10.21
CA ASP A 37 6.68 -6.44 -11.51
C ASP A 37 5.57 -6.26 -12.56
N ALA A 38 4.31 -6.55 -12.22
CA ALA A 38 3.18 -6.39 -13.13
C ALA A 38 2.94 -4.94 -13.57
N LEU A 39 3.38 -3.95 -12.78
CA LEU A 39 3.25 -2.51 -13.03
C LEU A 39 4.51 -1.87 -13.61
N SER A 40 5.64 -2.59 -13.67
CA SER A 40 6.94 -2.09 -14.15
C SER A 40 6.91 -1.53 -15.58
N ASP A 41 6.09 -2.08 -16.46
CA ASP A 41 5.91 -1.64 -17.85
C ASP A 41 4.81 -0.57 -18.03
N GLY A 42 4.31 0.00 -16.92
CA GLY A 42 3.41 1.16 -16.92
C GLY A 42 2.07 0.93 -16.21
N PRO A 43 1.22 1.97 -16.18
CA PRO A 43 -0.02 1.96 -15.39
C PRO A 43 -1.02 0.88 -15.84
N LYS A 44 -1.71 0.24 -14.88
CA LYS A 44 -2.70 -0.83 -15.15
C LYS A 44 -3.89 -0.78 -14.21
N THR A 45 -5.01 -1.27 -14.69
CA THR A 45 -6.18 -1.60 -13.88
C THR A 45 -5.94 -2.83 -13.02
N VAL A 46 -6.74 -2.99 -11.96
CA VAL A 46 -6.72 -4.20 -11.12
C VAL A 46 -6.99 -5.46 -11.96
N GLY A 47 -7.84 -5.37 -12.98
CA GLY A 47 -8.16 -6.49 -13.87
C GLY A 47 -6.94 -6.98 -14.66
N GLU A 48 -6.17 -6.05 -15.22
CA GLU A 48 -4.94 -6.37 -15.96
C GLU A 48 -3.86 -6.94 -15.02
N VAL A 49 -3.72 -6.40 -13.81
CA VAL A 49 -2.81 -6.96 -12.79
C VAL A 49 -3.25 -8.36 -12.37
N ALA A 50 -4.55 -8.59 -12.20
CA ALA A 50 -5.09 -9.92 -11.89
C ALA A 50 -4.81 -10.93 -13.02
N GLN A 51 -4.96 -10.51 -14.28
CA GLN A 51 -4.61 -11.35 -15.43
C GLN A 51 -3.11 -11.68 -15.49
N LYS A 52 -2.23 -10.70 -15.22
CA LYS A 52 -0.77 -10.91 -15.23
C LYS A 52 -0.29 -11.80 -14.08
N THR A 53 -0.86 -11.65 -12.88
CA THR A 53 -0.36 -12.30 -11.65
C THR A 53 -1.10 -13.57 -11.28
N GLY A 54 -2.31 -13.78 -11.82
CA GLY A 54 -3.21 -14.88 -11.43
C GLY A 54 -3.87 -14.68 -10.06
N ALA A 55 -3.61 -13.58 -9.36
CA ALA A 55 -4.20 -13.31 -8.06
C ALA A 55 -5.65 -12.82 -8.18
N SER A 56 -6.44 -13.00 -7.11
CA SER A 56 -7.85 -12.61 -7.13
C SER A 56 -8.01 -11.09 -7.29
N GLN A 57 -8.89 -10.66 -8.20
CA GLN A 57 -9.18 -9.24 -8.43
C GLN A 57 -9.67 -8.52 -7.17
N ARG A 58 -10.47 -9.20 -6.33
CA ARG A 58 -10.94 -8.64 -5.04
C ARG A 58 -9.76 -8.38 -4.09
N GLY A 59 -8.85 -9.35 -3.93
CA GLY A 59 -7.68 -9.21 -3.07
C GLY A 59 -6.73 -8.12 -3.56
N LEU A 60 -6.47 -8.11 -4.88
CA LEU A 60 -5.63 -7.08 -5.50
C LEU A 60 -6.23 -5.68 -5.37
N SER A 61 -7.54 -5.52 -5.51
CA SER A 61 -8.20 -4.22 -5.29
C SER A 61 -7.94 -3.68 -3.89
N ALA A 62 -8.10 -4.52 -2.85
CA ALA A 62 -7.81 -4.10 -1.48
C ALA A 62 -6.33 -3.79 -1.28
N LEU A 63 -5.45 -4.64 -1.76
CA LEU A 63 -3.99 -4.49 -1.63
C LEU A 63 -3.49 -3.23 -2.35
N MET A 64 -3.87 -3.03 -3.61
CA MET A 64 -3.41 -1.89 -4.41
C MET A 64 -3.94 -0.56 -3.84
N ASN A 65 -5.16 -0.52 -3.31
CA ASN A 65 -5.65 0.66 -2.60
C ASN A 65 -4.87 0.93 -1.30
N LEU A 66 -4.46 -0.11 -0.57
CA LEU A 66 -3.60 0.05 0.60
C LEU A 66 -2.22 0.60 0.20
N LEU A 67 -1.62 0.07 -0.88
CA LEU A 67 -0.34 0.58 -1.41
C LEU A 67 -0.43 2.04 -1.87
N VAL A 68 -1.58 2.49 -2.39
CA VAL A 68 -1.83 3.92 -2.63
C VAL A 68 -1.84 4.72 -1.34
N GLY A 69 -2.51 4.23 -0.29
CA GLY A 69 -2.48 4.85 1.04
C GLY A 69 -1.07 4.93 1.64
N LEU A 70 -0.19 4.01 1.26
CA LEU A 70 1.23 3.98 1.63
C LEU A 70 2.14 4.78 0.70
N LYS A 71 1.59 5.39 -0.37
CA LYS A 71 2.33 6.15 -1.40
C LYS A 71 3.35 5.33 -2.19
N LEU A 72 3.18 4.01 -2.21
CA LEU A 72 3.96 3.10 -3.06
C LEU A 72 3.31 2.92 -4.43
N LEU A 73 2.03 3.24 -4.57
CA LEU A 73 1.35 3.34 -5.85
C LEU A 73 0.66 4.69 -5.97
N ASP A 74 0.58 5.22 -7.18
CA ASP A 74 -0.37 6.27 -7.53
C ASP A 74 -1.60 5.66 -8.19
N ARG A 75 -2.73 6.38 -8.13
CA ARG A 75 -3.96 6.01 -8.83
C ARG A 75 -4.48 7.19 -9.64
N ALA A 76 -4.62 6.98 -10.94
CA ALA A 76 -5.30 7.89 -11.87
C ALA A 76 -6.48 7.15 -12.50
N ASP A 77 -7.69 7.67 -12.31
CA ASP A 77 -8.94 7.00 -12.69
C ASP A 77 -9.02 5.56 -12.14
N SER A 78 -9.03 4.57 -13.02
CA SER A 78 -9.07 3.14 -12.71
C SER A 78 -7.70 2.45 -12.79
N GLN A 79 -6.64 3.20 -13.10
CA GLN A 79 -5.30 2.67 -13.29
C GLN A 79 -4.40 3.00 -12.11
N TYR A 80 -3.49 2.08 -11.82
CA TYR A 80 -2.49 2.18 -10.77
C TYR A 80 -1.11 2.21 -11.42
N ALA A 81 -0.21 3.02 -10.87
CA ALA A 81 1.17 3.17 -11.34
C ALA A 81 2.13 3.09 -10.16
N LEU A 82 3.36 2.66 -10.41
CA LEU A 82 4.45 2.76 -9.41
C LEU A 82 4.77 4.24 -9.16
N THR A 83 4.99 4.60 -7.90
CA THR A 83 5.60 5.89 -7.55
C THR A 83 7.12 5.80 -7.69
N PRO A 84 7.87 6.92 -7.70
CA PRO A 84 9.33 6.86 -7.76
C PRO A 84 9.98 6.06 -6.61
N GLU A 85 9.32 5.94 -5.45
CA GLU A 85 9.84 5.15 -4.31
C GLU A 85 9.76 3.64 -4.55
N SER A 86 8.83 3.19 -5.41
CA SER A 86 8.60 1.78 -5.73
C SER A 86 9.02 1.41 -7.15
N GLN A 87 9.59 2.36 -7.89
CA GLN A 87 10.37 2.12 -9.11
C GLN A 87 11.81 1.85 -8.70
N ASP A 88 12.49 0.91 -9.38
CA ASP A 88 13.88 0.51 -9.10
C ASP A 88 14.88 1.68 -9.00
#